data_AF-A0A3D1IRZ9-F1
#
_entry.id   AF-A0A3D1IRZ9-F1
#
_cell.length_a   1.000
_cell.length_b   1.000
_cell.length_c   1.000
_cell.angle_alpha   90.00
_cell.angle_beta   90.00
_cell.angle_gamma   90.00
#
_symmetry.space_group_name_H-M   'P 1'
#
loop_
_entity.id
_entity.type
_entity.pdbx_description
1 polymer ?
#
loop_
_entity_poly.entity_id
_entity_poly.type
_entity_poly.pdbx_seq_one_letter_code
_entity_poly.pdbx_strand_id
1 'polypeptide(L)'
;MVGVAILIPYTVSEKQDLSIQECVKNLREIDKAMRLWQLDNSKPMDAPVTFAEIVEYLAEGVSTNCPSGGLYVVTGLTNPPMCTFPGHALSNEGGD
;
A
#
# COMPACT_ATOMS: atom_id res chain seq x y z
N MET A 1 31.44 43.53 6.19
CA MET A 1 30.73 42.78 5.14
C MET A 1 29.85 41.76 5.86
N VAL A 2 28.57 42.08 6.07
CA VAL A 2 27.65 41.18 6.79
C VAL A 2 27.07 40.23 5.74
N GLY A 3 27.55 38.98 5.74
CA GLY A 3 27.04 37.96 4.85
C GLY A 3 25.64 37.54 5.28
N VAL A 4 24.65 37.72 4.41
CA VAL A 4 23.31 37.17 4.62
C VAL A 4 23.36 35.70 4.20
N ALA A 5 23.28 34.79 5.18
CA ALA A 5 23.04 33.38 4.92
C ALA A 5 21.54 33.17 4.72
N ILE A 6 21.12 32.95 3.47
CA ILE A 6 19.75 32.56 3.16
C ILE A 6 19.65 31.06 3.42
N LEU A 7 19.11 30.69 4.58
CA LEU A 7 18.74 29.32 4.89
C LEU A 7 17.47 29.01 4.09
N ILE A 8 17.63 28.40 2.91
CA ILE A 8 16.52 27.80 2.18
C ILE A 8 16.18 26.50 2.93
N PRO A 9 15.01 26.39 3.58
CA PRO A 9 14.62 25.12 4.16
C PRO A 9 14.45 24.11 3.03
N TYR A 10 15.14 22.97 3.11
CA TYR A 10 14.79 21.80 2.33
C TYR A 10 13.39 21.37 2.78
N THR A 11 12.37 21.71 2.01
CA THR A 11 11.02 21.23 2.26
C THR A 11 10.97 19.76 1.87
N VAL A 12 10.72 18.88 2.85
CA VAL A 12 10.22 17.53 2.55
C VAL A 12 8.96 17.70 1.70
N SER A 13 8.89 16.99 0.57
CA SER A 13 7.85 17.25 -0.43
C SER A 13 6.51 16.70 0.05
N GLU A 14 5.53 17.58 0.31
CA GLU A 14 4.15 17.22 0.74
C GLU A 14 3.50 16.14 -0.15
N LYS A 15 3.90 16.07 -1.43
CA LYS A 15 3.45 15.06 -2.38
C LYS A 15 3.89 13.65 -2.01
N GLN A 16 5.08 13.50 -1.41
CA GLN A 16 5.59 12.20 -0.97
C GLN A 16 4.72 11.65 0.16
N ASP A 17 4.37 12.48 1.14
CA ASP A 17 3.51 12.07 2.26
C ASP A 17 2.11 11.64 1.78
N LEU A 18 1.50 12.39 0.86
CA LEU A 18 0.20 12.02 0.27
C LEU A 18 0.28 10.71 -0.51
N SER A 19 1.33 10.51 -1.31
CA SER A 19 1.51 9.27 -2.09
C SER A 19 1.70 8.04 -1.19
N ILE A 20 2.37 8.20 -0.05
CA ILE A 20 2.54 7.15 0.96
C ILE A 20 1.18 6.84 1.60
N GLN A 21 0.44 7.86 2.03
CA GLN A 21 -0.87 7.68 2.65
C GLN A 21 -1.87 6.97 1.73
N GLU A 22 -1.93 7.38 0.47
CA GLU A 22 -2.79 6.74 -0.53
C GLU A 22 -2.33 5.31 -0.83
N CYS A 23 -1.03 5.07 -0.89
CA CYS A 23 -0.49 3.72 -1.03
C CYS A 23 -0.89 2.81 0.14
N VAL A 24 -0.75 3.29 1.39
CA VAL A 24 -1.15 2.53 2.58
C VAL A 24 -2.65 2.27 2.59
N LYS A 25 -3.47 3.25 2.18
CA LYS A 25 -4.92 3.08 2.03
C LYS A 25 -5.23 1.96 1.04
N ASN A 26 -4.63 1.98 -0.15
CA ASN A 26 -4.85 0.94 -1.16
C ASN A 26 -4.40 -0.43 -0.67
N LEU A 27 -3.24 -0.53 0.00
CA LEU A 27 -2.77 -1.79 0.60
C LEU A 27 -3.77 -2.35 1.63
N ARG A 28 -4.40 -1.48 2.44
CA ARG A 28 -5.45 -1.89 3.40
C ARG A 28 -6.71 -2.41 2.69
N GLU A 29 -7.12 -1.78 1.60
CA GLU A 29 -8.25 -2.27 0.80
C GLU A 29 -7.95 -3.59 0.09
N ILE A 30 -6.72 -3.77 -0.40
CA ILE A 30 -6.27 -5.03 -0.98
C ILE A 30 -6.26 -6.16 0.07
N ASP A 31 -5.79 -5.90 1.30
CA ASP A 31 -5.80 -6.90 2.38
C ASP A 31 -7.24 -7.33 2.72
N LYS A 32 -8.18 -6.37 2.80
CA LYS A 32 -9.61 -6.68 2.99
C LYS A 32 -10.15 -7.54 1.85
N ALA A 33 -9.85 -7.18 0.60
CA ALA A 33 -10.31 -7.92 -0.57
C ALA A 33 -9.78 -9.36 -0.59
N MET A 34 -8.51 -9.58 -0.23
CA MET A 34 -7.92 -10.91 -0.06
C MET A 34 -8.66 -11.74 0.99
N ARG A 35 -9.02 -11.13 2.14
CA ARG A 35 -9.77 -11.81 3.21
C ARG A 35 -11.18 -12.19 2.79
N LEU A 36 -11.88 -11.28 2.11
CA LEU A 36 -13.24 -11.53 1.64
C LEU A 36 -13.27 -12.66 0.59
N TRP A 37 -12.38 -12.59 -0.40
CA TRP A 37 -12.23 -13.66 -1.39
C TRP A 37 -11.95 -15.02 -0.72
N GLN A 38 -11.07 -15.04 0.28
CA GLN A 38 -10.73 -16.26 1.00
C GLN A 38 -11.94 -16.86 1.71
N LEU A 39 -12.74 -16.04 2.38
CA LEU A 39 -13.95 -16.47 3.08
C LEU A 39 -14.99 -17.01 2.10
N ASP A 40 -15.30 -16.25 1.05
CA ASP A 40 -16.31 -16.62 0.05
C ASP A 40 -15.96 -17.90 -0.70
N ASN A 41 -14.67 -18.11 -0.98
CA ASN A 41 -14.18 -19.27 -1.73
C ASN A 41 -13.69 -20.41 -0.81
N SER A 42 -13.89 -20.29 0.51
CA SER A 42 -13.46 -21.28 1.51
C SER A 42 -11.99 -21.69 1.37
N LYS A 43 -11.12 -20.73 1.08
CA LYS A 43 -9.68 -20.97 0.87
C LYS A 43 -8.94 -21.02 2.21
N PRO A 44 -7.86 -21.80 2.33
CA PRO A 44 -6.96 -21.69 3.47
C PRO A 44 -6.18 -20.36 3.43
N MET A 45 -5.59 -19.95 4.55
CA MET A 45 -4.88 -18.66 4.66
C MET A 45 -3.63 -18.56 3.77
N ASP A 46 -3.00 -19.69 3.46
CA ASP A 46 -1.82 -19.80 2.61
C ASP A 46 -2.16 -20.00 1.12
N ALA A 47 -3.46 -20.00 0.77
CA ALA A 47 -3.88 -20.13 -0.61
C ALA A 47 -3.30 -18.98 -1.44
N PRO A 48 -2.67 -19.30 -2.60
CA PRO A 48 -2.22 -18.28 -3.51
C PRO A 48 -3.43 -17.49 -4.03
N VAL A 49 -3.32 -16.16 -4.00
CA VAL A 49 -4.33 -15.23 -4.48
C VAL A 49 -3.76 -14.34 -5.58
N THR A 50 -4.57 -14.07 -6.59
CA THR A 50 -4.23 -13.18 -7.70
C THR A 50 -5.09 -11.92 -7.69
N PHE A 51 -4.60 -10.84 -8.31
CA PHE A 51 -5.40 -9.62 -8.45
C PHE A 51 -6.71 -9.82 -9.20
N ALA A 52 -6.74 -10.74 -10.18
CA ALA A 52 -7.94 -11.06 -10.94
C ALA A 52 -9.04 -11.69 -10.07
N GLU A 53 -8.65 -12.46 -9.04
CA GLU A 53 -9.58 -13.12 -8.13
C GLU A 53 -10.18 -12.16 -7.10
N ILE A 54 -9.44 -11.11 -6.73
CA ILE A 54 -9.88 -10.14 -5.71
C ILE A 54 -10.48 -8.87 -6.32
N VAL A 55 -10.47 -8.70 -7.64
CA VAL A 55 -10.88 -7.45 -8.30
C VAL A 55 -12.33 -7.05 -7.96
N GLU A 56 -13.22 -8.03 -7.84
CA GLU A 56 -14.63 -7.83 -7.49
C GLU A 56 -14.84 -7.48 -6.00
N TYR A 57 -13.83 -7.73 -5.16
CA TYR A 57 -13.83 -7.45 -3.73
C TYR A 57 -13.18 -6.12 -3.38
N LEU A 58 -12.53 -5.46 -4.35
CA LEU A 58 -11.93 -4.14 -4.15
C LEU A 58 -13.02 -3.07 -4.05
N ALA A 59 -12.84 -2.15 -3.10
CA ALA A 59 -13.69 -0.97 -3.02
C ALA A 59 -13.58 -0.13 -4.30
N GLU A 60 -14.67 0.56 -4.66
CA GLU A 60 -14.68 1.44 -5.82
C GLU A 60 -13.57 2.51 -5.72
N GLY A 61 -12.86 2.71 -6.82
CA GLY A 61 -11.80 3.72 -6.91
C GLY A 61 -10.46 3.33 -6.28
N VAL A 62 -10.28 2.09 -5.81
CA VAL A 62 -8.95 1.59 -5.44
C VAL A 62 -8.07 1.51 -6.69
N SER A 63 -6.98 2.25 -6.70
CA SER A 63 -5.97 2.15 -7.76
C SER A 63 -5.24 0.82 -7.64
N THR A 64 -5.10 0.11 -8.75
CA THR A 64 -4.28 -1.12 -8.85
C THR A 64 -2.79 -0.82 -8.96
N ASN A 65 -2.42 0.46 -9.11
CA ASN A 65 -1.04 0.92 -9.18
C ASN A 65 -0.75 1.89 -8.03
N CYS A 66 0.45 1.81 -7.46
CA CYS A 66 0.88 2.77 -6.46
C CYS A 66 1.06 4.16 -7.11
N PRO A 67 0.62 5.25 -6.47
CA PRO A 67 0.72 6.62 -7.02
C PRO A 67 2.17 7.03 -7.34
N SER A 68 3.15 6.43 -6.66
CA SER A 68 4.58 6.66 -6.92
C SER A 68 5.17 5.78 -8.04
N GLY A 69 4.36 4.95 -8.71
CA GLY A 69 4.80 4.09 -9.82
C GLY A 69 5.24 2.68 -9.43
N GLY A 70 5.03 2.28 -8.17
CA GLY A 70 5.20 0.88 -7.74
C GLY A 70 4.03 -0.02 -8.13
N LEU A 71 4.24 -1.32 -8.01
CA LEU A 71 3.22 -2.35 -8.17
C LEU A 71 2.81 -2.88 -6.81
N TYR A 72 1.54 -3.28 -6.69
CA TYR A 72 1.08 -4.05 -5.55
C TYR A 72 1.33 -5.54 -5.80
N VAL A 73 1.75 -6.24 -4.75
CA VAL A 73 2.02 -7.69 -4.76
C VAL A 73 1.07 -8.34 -3.78
N VAL A 74 0.33 -9.34 -4.27
CA VAL A 74 -0.53 -10.22 -3.48
C VAL A 74 0.03 -11.63 -3.52
N THR A 75 -0.03 -12.34 -2.40
CA THR A 75 0.46 -13.72 -2.29
C THR A 75 -0.58 -14.61 -1.63
N GLY A 76 -0.92 -14.35 -0.37
CA GLY A 76 -1.86 -15.10 0.47
C GLY A 76 -1.85 -14.47 1.87
N LEU A 77 -2.83 -14.76 2.73
CA LEU A 77 -3.01 -14.02 4.00
C LEU A 77 -1.94 -14.27 5.06
N THR A 78 -1.05 -15.24 4.87
CA THR A 78 0.16 -15.40 5.71
C THR A 78 1.13 -14.24 5.55
N ASN A 79 1.01 -13.46 4.47
CA ASN A 79 1.83 -12.31 4.16
C ASN A 79 0.93 -11.15 3.74
N PRO A 80 1.00 -9.99 4.40
CA PRO A 80 0.20 -8.83 3.98
C PRO A 80 0.58 -8.41 2.55
N PRO A 81 -0.34 -7.77 1.80
CA PRO A 81 0.00 -7.21 0.50
C PRO A 81 1.12 -6.18 0.63
N MET A 82 1.98 -6.12 -0.39
CA MET A 82 3.17 -5.26 -0.39
C MET A 82 3.17 -4.31 -1.59
N CYS A 83 3.89 -3.19 -1.46
CA CYS A 83 4.19 -2.29 -2.57
C CYS A 83 5.68 -2.43 -2.95
N THR A 84 6.00 -2.41 -4.24
CA THR A 84 7.39 -2.46 -4.71
C THR A 84 8.11 -1.11 -4.65
N PHE A 85 7.40 -0.02 -4.35
CA PHE A 85 8.02 1.30 -4.25
C PHE A 85 8.77 1.45 -2.91
N PRO A 86 10.07 1.81 -2.91
CA PRO A 86 10.85 1.95 -1.68
C PRO A 86 10.20 2.93 -0.68
N GLY A 87 10.14 2.54 0.59
CA GLY A 87 9.55 3.35 1.66
C GLY A 87 8.02 3.31 1.75
N HIS A 88 7.34 2.62 0.83
CA HIS A 88 5.90 2.38 0.92
C HIS A 88 5.64 0.99 1.49
N ALA A 89 5.11 0.91 2.70
CA ALA A 89 4.76 -0.35 3.34
C ALA A 89 3.48 -0.21 4.16
N LEU A 90 2.73 -1.30 4.25
CA LEU A 90 1.67 -1.41 5.24
C LEU A 90 2.37 -1.66 6.58
N SER A 91 2.37 -0.67 7.49
CA SER A 91 2.90 -0.89 8.84
C SER A 91 2.12 -2.02 9.49
N ASN A 92 2.83 -3.08 9.89
CA ASN A 92 2.25 -4.11 10.73
C ASN A 92 1.97 -3.44 12.10
N GLU A 93 0.72 -3.13 12.41
CA GLU A 93 0.31 -2.65 13.75
C GLU A 93 0.31 -3.83 14.73
N GLY A 94 1.48 -4.43 14.94
CA GLY A 94 1.69 -5.63 15.74
C GLY A 94 3.09 -5.66 16.35
N GLY A 95 3.52 -4.54 16.93
CA GLY A 95 4.81 -4.39 17.57
C GLY A 95 4.79 -3.29 18.63
N ASP A 96 4.01 -3.50 19.69
CA ASP A 96 4.37 -3.14 21.08
C ASP A 96 3.70 -4.15 22.03
#